data_AF-A0A0B5I2G0-F1
#
_entry.id   AF-A0A0B5I2G0-F1
#
_cell.length_a   1.000
_cell.length_b   1.000
_cell.length_c   1.000
_cell.angle_alpha   90.00
_cell.angle_beta   90.00
_cell.angle_gamma   90.00
#
_symmetry.space_group_name_H-M   'P 1'
#
loop_
_entity.id
_entity.type
_entity.pdbx_description
1 polymer ?
#
loop_
_entity_poly.entity_id
_entity_poly.type
_entity_poly.pdbx_seq_one_letter_code
_entity_poly.pdbx_strand_id
1 'polypeptide(L)'
;MAAHMGHRLRKGATTGVVMAAAVAALAASQAPEAVQPPVDNAGGDHAIGAGDTTPPSGRGSATGDSPYYTALPPLNTPNKPGASSNLPVITGPAEAGIPASVYSAYKRAELSIRSTDPNCNLPWQVLAGIGKVESGQARGGRVDANGTASPRILGPALDGNGFALITDTDDGAYDGDTKLDRAVGPMQFIPSTWATWGQDANSDGKKDPNNIYDAAQAAGLYLCANDRNLALKADLDSAILSYNHSTEYLNTVLSWVTYYQRGTHQIPDGTGVLPVDRSDDVGRGNRPHPTTPLPTVPTTPAPTPRTPEPKPSETRPGTVKPPTVPTKPPVTPPVTPPTVPAAVKVAQLAIVANQKLTTTTGSAFTGAPRVAALDAAGKPVAGVAVRFEITGTTDTRFAGGGTTATVTTGSTGLAASPALRAGAKTGSFTVRATVVGRTLHAAEFAATVTERQADTLTRVAGDPLSATTGTSFTQQIQVKATDKGALAPGVRVTAVIVTSKTDPKESTEGPSFKRADGTSVRTVTLETGTNGLLTFASGDLLAGDKAGTFYLQLTAPGGGTTFIDLTVTAPPTTPPATDPTPTPEPTPSGSGSPEATPSPSASPSA
;
A
#
# COMPACT_ATOMS: atom_id res chain seq x y z
N MET A 1 51.24 73.75 -12.36
CA MET A 1 51.64 73.94 -10.95
C MET A 1 50.40 73.87 -10.08
N ALA A 2 50.50 73.15 -8.96
CA ALA A 2 49.57 73.07 -7.83
C ALA A 2 49.31 74.48 -7.22
N ALA A 3 48.37 74.79 -6.32
CA ALA A 3 47.33 74.10 -5.55
C ALA A 3 46.50 75.18 -4.77
N HIS A 4 45.54 74.69 -3.98
CA HIS A 4 44.86 75.29 -2.81
C HIS A 4 43.45 75.85 -3.06
N MET A 5 42.37 75.19 -2.62
CA MET A 5 41.91 74.73 -1.28
C MET A 5 40.88 75.72 -0.70
N GLY A 6 39.70 75.19 -0.33
CA GLY A 6 38.66 75.92 0.39
C GLY A 6 37.47 75.03 0.75
N HIS A 7 37.62 74.23 1.81
CA HIS A 7 36.64 73.32 2.42
C HIS A 7 35.49 74.03 3.15
N ARG A 8 34.31 73.37 3.23
CA ARG A 8 33.67 72.80 4.47
C ARG A 8 32.19 72.43 4.19
N LEU A 9 31.71 71.18 4.26
CA LEU A 9 31.48 70.24 5.39
C LEU A 9 30.17 70.44 6.19
N ARG A 10 29.24 69.46 6.09
CA ARG A 10 28.53 68.69 7.16
C ARG A 10 27.44 67.81 6.49
N LYS A 11 27.58 66.47 6.43
CA LYS A 11 27.23 65.38 7.40
C LYS A 11 25.72 65.35 7.74
N GLY A 12 24.99 64.22 7.71
CA GLY A 12 25.29 62.79 7.55
C GLY A 12 24.06 62.05 6.95
N ALA A 13 24.19 60.92 6.26
CA ALA A 13 24.62 59.57 6.68
C ALA A 13 23.45 58.69 7.15
N THR A 14 22.95 57.84 6.25
CA THR A 14 22.51 56.46 6.55
C THR A 14 22.74 55.57 5.31
N THR A 15 23.91 54.93 5.32
CA THR A 15 24.15 53.53 4.96
C THR A 15 23.06 52.79 4.18
N GLY A 16 23.26 52.65 2.87
CA GLY A 16 22.78 51.50 2.08
C GLY A 16 23.91 50.48 1.98
N VAL A 17 23.86 49.43 2.79
CA VAL A 17 24.86 48.34 2.75
C VAL A 17 24.31 47.17 1.94
N VAL A 18 25.01 46.91 0.84
CA VAL A 18 25.28 45.65 0.15
C VAL A 18 24.83 44.39 0.89
N MET A 19 24.10 43.48 0.21
CA MET A 19 24.36 42.02 0.31
C MET A 19 23.79 41.28 -0.92
N ALA A 20 24.71 40.97 -1.84
CA ALA A 20 24.64 39.74 -2.61
C ALA A 20 25.11 38.58 -1.71
N ALA A 21 24.54 37.39 -1.92
CA ALA A 21 25.02 36.10 -1.43
C ALA A 21 25.19 35.94 0.09
N ALA A 22 24.15 35.42 0.77
CA ALA A 22 24.25 34.42 1.86
C ALA A 22 22.93 34.26 2.65
N VAL A 23 21.82 33.85 2.03
CA VAL A 23 20.74 33.09 2.71
C VAL A 23 20.07 32.15 1.69
N ALA A 24 20.87 31.34 1.00
CA ALA A 24 20.40 30.11 0.34
C ALA A 24 20.95 28.86 1.06
N ALA A 25 21.50 29.04 2.28
CA ALA A 25 22.17 28.01 3.06
C ALA A 25 21.58 27.83 4.48
N LEU A 26 20.36 28.30 4.77
CA LEU A 26 19.71 28.04 6.07
C LEU A 26 18.19 27.80 6.01
N ALA A 27 17.66 27.39 4.85
CA ALA A 27 16.33 26.78 4.73
C ALA A 27 16.40 25.37 4.11
N ALA A 28 17.61 24.79 4.08
CA ALA A 28 17.86 23.36 3.80
C ALA A 28 18.18 22.58 5.08
N SER A 29 17.80 23.11 6.25
CA SER A 29 17.96 22.46 7.55
C SER A 29 16.63 22.62 8.28
N GLN A 30 16.00 21.50 8.65
CA GLN A 30 14.72 21.36 9.37
C GLN A 30 13.41 21.27 8.56
N ALA A 31 13.42 20.67 7.37
CA ALA A 31 12.21 19.97 6.90
C ALA A 31 12.22 18.55 7.51
N PRO A 32 11.14 18.04 8.11
CA PRO A 32 11.08 16.65 8.50
C PRO A 32 11.26 15.82 7.23
N GLU A 33 12.27 14.97 7.23
CA GLU A 33 12.49 13.94 6.22
C GLU A 33 11.16 13.20 6.01
N ALA A 34 10.55 13.38 4.84
CA ALA A 34 9.54 12.45 4.38
C ALA A 34 10.28 11.16 4.07
N VAL A 35 10.32 10.28 5.07
CA VAL A 35 10.78 8.89 4.97
C VAL A 35 10.14 8.29 3.73
N GLN A 36 10.96 7.99 2.72
CA GLN A 36 10.55 7.13 1.62
C GLN A 36 10.27 5.75 2.23
N PRO A 37 9.18 5.06 1.85
CA PRO A 37 8.97 3.69 2.35
C PRO A 37 10.15 2.83 1.89
N PRO A 38 10.87 2.16 2.79
CA PRO A 38 11.89 1.21 2.40
C PRO A 38 11.21 0.10 1.59
N VAL A 39 11.75 -0.20 0.42
CA VAL A 39 11.45 -1.42 -0.34
C VAL A 39 12.42 -2.54 0.01
N ASP A 40 13.20 -2.34 1.07
CA ASP A 40 14.27 -3.23 1.47
C ASP A 40 13.96 -3.72 2.89
N ASN A 41 13.41 -4.94 3.00
CA ASN A 41 13.51 -5.74 4.23
C ASN A 41 14.98 -6.17 4.40
N ALA A 42 15.86 -5.20 4.66
CA ALA A 42 17.27 -5.40 4.97
C ALA A 42 17.48 -5.21 6.49
N GLY A 43 16.66 -5.88 7.29
CA GLY A 43 16.94 -6.16 8.70
C GLY A 43 17.28 -7.65 8.80
N GLY A 44 18.46 -7.97 9.32
CA GLY A 44 19.10 -9.30 9.26
C GLY A 44 18.44 -10.46 10.02
N ASP A 45 17.13 -10.44 10.25
CA ASP A 45 16.36 -11.59 10.73
C ASP A 45 15.39 -12.00 9.62
N HIS A 46 15.43 -13.28 9.24
CA HIS A 46 14.59 -13.83 8.17
C HIS A 46 13.14 -13.35 8.28
N ALA A 47 12.70 -12.51 7.34
CA ALA A 47 11.29 -12.21 7.14
C ALA A 47 10.60 -13.55 6.87
N ILE A 48 9.72 -13.97 7.78
CA ILE A 48 8.95 -15.20 7.59
C ILE A 48 8.09 -14.99 6.34
N GLY A 49 8.41 -15.71 5.27
CA GLY A 49 7.56 -15.77 4.09
C GLY A 49 6.23 -16.40 4.49
N ALA A 50 5.13 -15.95 3.88
CA ALA A 50 3.77 -16.38 4.24
C ALA A 50 3.55 -17.91 4.19
N GLY A 51 4.45 -18.67 3.54
CA GLY A 51 4.39 -20.13 3.41
C GLY A 51 5.17 -20.96 4.44
N ASP A 52 6.04 -20.37 5.27
CA ASP A 52 6.99 -21.15 6.09
C ASP A 52 6.51 -21.47 7.53
N THR A 53 5.36 -20.95 7.95
CA THR A 53 4.84 -21.13 9.32
C THR A 53 3.35 -21.50 9.33
N THR A 54 3.02 -22.51 10.11
CA THR A 54 1.65 -22.96 10.35
C THR A 54 1.05 -22.18 11.54
N PRO A 55 -0.16 -21.60 11.43
CA PRO A 55 -0.91 -21.14 12.58
C PRO A 55 -1.15 -22.33 13.54
N PRO A 56 -1.34 -22.10 14.85
CA PRO A 56 -1.54 -23.18 15.80
C PRO A 56 -2.67 -24.13 15.34
N SER A 57 -2.34 -25.39 15.05
CA SER A 57 -3.32 -26.44 14.81
C SER A 57 -3.79 -26.98 16.18
N GLY A 58 -4.79 -26.31 16.77
CA GLY A 58 -5.30 -26.61 18.11
C GLY A 58 -6.16 -25.48 18.67
N ARG A 59 -6.42 -25.46 19.98
CA ARG A 59 -7.26 -24.46 20.69
C ARG A 59 -6.75 -22.99 20.65
N GLY A 60 -5.77 -22.65 19.81
CA GLY A 60 -5.19 -21.30 19.73
C GLY A 60 -5.72 -20.54 18.51
N SER A 61 -6.32 -19.37 18.74
CA SER A 61 -6.64 -18.39 17.68
C SER A 61 -5.76 -17.15 17.83
N ALA A 62 -5.67 -16.34 16.77
CA ALA A 62 -4.87 -15.10 16.77
C ALA A 62 -5.22 -14.14 17.92
N THR A 63 -6.49 -14.17 18.35
CA THR A 63 -7.06 -13.26 19.35
C THR A 63 -7.30 -13.92 20.71
N GLY A 64 -6.99 -15.21 20.87
CA GLY A 64 -7.42 -15.98 22.05
C GLY A 64 -8.94 -16.04 22.20
N ASP A 65 -9.66 -15.88 21.09
CA ASP A 65 -11.11 -15.75 21.00
C ASP A 65 -11.67 -14.57 21.83
N SER A 66 -10.86 -13.52 22.02
CA SER A 66 -11.25 -12.33 22.79
C SER A 66 -12.51 -11.65 22.25
N PRO A 67 -13.27 -10.91 23.08
CA PRO A 67 -14.50 -10.26 22.65
C PRO A 67 -14.28 -9.20 21.58
N TYR A 68 -15.21 -9.12 20.64
CA TYR A 68 -15.15 -8.26 19.46
C TYR A 68 -16.44 -7.45 19.27
N TYR A 69 -16.44 -6.52 18.31
CA TYR A 69 -17.62 -5.73 17.96
C TYR A 69 -18.57 -6.48 17.03
N THR A 70 -19.84 -6.57 17.40
CA THR A 70 -20.88 -7.33 16.67
C THR A 70 -21.74 -6.46 15.75
N ALA A 71 -21.51 -5.14 15.74
CA ALA A 71 -22.27 -4.22 14.90
C ALA A 71 -22.14 -4.56 13.41
N LEU A 72 -23.27 -4.80 12.76
CA LEU A 72 -23.34 -5.08 11.32
C LEU A 72 -23.31 -3.78 10.49
N PRO A 73 -22.82 -3.83 9.24
CA PRO A 73 -22.92 -2.69 8.34
C PRO A 73 -24.39 -2.31 8.09
N PRO A 74 -24.67 -1.03 7.77
CA PRO A 74 -26.04 -0.56 7.55
C PRO A 74 -26.70 -1.33 6.39
N LEU A 75 -27.96 -1.72 6.60
CA LEU A 75 -28.75 -2.42 5.59
C LEU A 75 -29.10 -1.49 4.43
N ASN A 76 -28.89 -1.95 3.20
CA ASN A 76 -29.38 -1.27 2.00
C ASN A 76 -30.91 -1.39 1.96
N THR A 77 -31.62 -0.37 2.41
CA THR A 77 -33.05 -0.23 2.13
C THR A 77 -33.22 0.52 0.81
N PRO A 78 -34.07 0.05 -0.13
CA PRO A 78 -34.49 0.87 -1.26
C PRO A 78 -35.07 2.20 -0.73
N ASN A 79 -34.52 3.33 -1.17
CA ASN A 79 -34.88 4.66 -0.69
C ASN A 79 -36.40 4.85 -0.61
N LYS A 80 -36.92 5.13 0.60
CA LYS A 80 -38.28 5.67 0.76
C LYS A 80 -38.26 7.15 0.36
N PRO A 81 -39.22 7.66 -0.45
CA PRO A 81 -39.21 9.07 -0.83
C PRO A 81 -39.48 9.97 0.37
N GLY A 82 -38.57 10.91 0.64
CA GLY A 82 -38.80 12.04 1.55
C GLY A 82 -38.31 11.83 2.99
N ALA A 83 -37.05 12.20 3.25
CA ALA A 83 -36.62 12.72 4.56
C ALA A 83 -35.45 13.69 4.36
N SER A 84 -35.53 14.81 5.08
CA SER A 84 -34.82 16.08 4.87
C SER A 84 -33.29 15.98 4.82
N SER A 85 -32.70 16.53 3.77
CA SER A 85 -31.25 16.69 3.54
C SER A 85 -30.79 18.06 4.03
N ASN A 86 -30.10 18.12 5.16
CA ASN A 86 -29.27 19.26 5.54
C ASN A 86 -28.16 18.85 6.53
N LEU A 87 -27.15 18.15 6.03
CA LEU A 87 -25.77 18.10 6.55
C LEU A 87 -24.82 17.85 5.35
N PRO A 88 -23.57 18.38 5.35
CA PRO A 88 -22.64 18.17 4.25
C PRO A 88 -22.22 16.70 4.16
N VAL A 89 -22.64 16.04 3.08
CA VAL A 89 -22.42 14.61 2.82
C VAL A 89 -21.02 14.41 2.23
N ILE A 90 -20.13 13.78 3.00
CA ILE A 90 -18.99 13.01 2.47
C ILE A 90 -19.63 11.75 1.87
N THR A 91 -19.63 11.61 0.54
CA THR A 91 -20.57 10.72 -0.17
C THR A 91 -20.30 9.23 0.07
N GLY A 92 -21.00 8.67 1.06
CA GLY A 92 -21.13 7.27 1.45
C GLY A 92 -21.71 7.21 2.87
N PRO A 93 -22.33 6.11 3.33
CA PRO A 93 -22.67 6.01 4.76
C PRO A 93 -21.40 6.17 5.59
N ALA A 94 -21.47 6.79 6.77
CA ALA A 94 -20.31 7.10 7.60
C ALA A 94 -19.49 5.84 7.95
N GLU A 95 -20.13 4.68 7.94
CA GLU A 95 -19.59 3.36 8.17
C GLU A 95 -18.67 2.86 7.03
N ALA A 96 -18.79 3.43 5.82
CA ALA A 96 -17.90 3.18 4.68
C ALA A 96 -16.61 4.02 4.73
N GLY A 97 -16.53 4.96 5.68
CA GLY A 97 -15.34 5.75 5.94
C GLY A 97 -14.29 4.94 6.71
N ILE A 98 -13.10 4.78 6.14
CA ILE A 98 -11.95 4.14 6.80
C ILE A 98 -10.89 5.21 7.06
N PRO A 99 -10.37 5.34 8.31
CA PRO A 99 -9.31 6.29 8.63
C PRO A 99 -8.09 6.14 7.71
N ALA A 100 -7.52 7.27 7.29
CA ALA A 100 -6.51 7.32 6.23
C ALA A 100 -5.28 6.43 6.51
N SER A 101 -4.72 6.50 7.72
CA SER A 101 -3.54 5.68 8.09
C SER A 101 -3.89 4.19 8.16
N VAL A 102 -5.10 3.87 8.66
CA VAL A 102 -5.60 2.49 8.74
C VAL A 102 -5.86 1.90 7.35
N TYR A 103 -6.49 2.67 6.46
CA TYR A 103 -6.70 2.30 5.06
C TYR A 103 -5.37 2.07 4.34
N SER A 104 -4.39 2.96 4.55
CA SER A 104 -3.04 2.85 4.00
C SER A 104 -2.36 1.56 4.43
N ALA A 105 -2.44 1.21 5.72
CA ALA A 105 -1.86 -0.02 6.26
C ALA A 105 -2.42 -1.28 5.60
N TYR A 106 -3.75 -1.39 5.47
CA TYR A 106 -4.36 -2.56 4.80
C TYR A 106 -3.95 -2.66 3.32
N LYS A 107 -3.86 -1.52 2.62
CA LYS A 107 -3.41 -1.50 1.23
C LYS A 107 -1.94 -1.90 1.09
N ARG A 108 -1.08 -1.45 2.00
CA ARG A 108 0.34 -1.83 2.00
C ARG A 108 0.52 -3.32 2.30
N ALA A 109 -0.22 -3.85 3.27
CA ALA A 109 -0.20 -5.27 3.59
C ALA A 109 -0.64 -6.13 2.39
N GLU A 110 -1.74 -5.79 1.71
CA GLU A 110 -2.17 -6.46 0.47
C GLU A 110 -1.07 -6.46 -0.60
N LEU A 111 -0.43 -5.31 -0.83
CA LEU A 111 0.63 -5.19 -1.84
C LEU A 111 1.88 -5.99 -1.48
N SER A 112 2.26 -5.98 -0.20
CA SER A 112 3.39 -6.75 0.32
C SER A 112 3.15 -8.25 0.17
N ILE A 113 2.00 -8.74 0.66
CA ILE A 113 1.59 -10.15 0.51
C ILE A 113 1.52 -10.56 -0.94
N ARG A 114 0.95 -9.73 -1.83
CA ARG A 114 0.90 -10.05 -3.26
C ARG A 114 2.28 -10.24 -3.87
N SER A 115 3.31 -9.60 -3.32
CA SER A 115 4.69 -9.75 -3.78
C SER A 115 5.38 -10.98 -3.20
N THR A 116 5.10 -11.33 -1.94
CA THR A 116 5.78 -12.43 -1.23
C THR A 116 5.05 -13.77 -1.32
N ASP A 117 3.73 -13.73 -1.45
CA ASP A 117 2.82 -14.87 -1.62
C ASP A 117 1.65 -14.48 -2.55
N PRO A 118 1.88 -14.48 -3.87
CA PRO A 118 0.86 -14.14 -4.85
C PRO A 118 -0.31 -15.14 -4.90
N ASN A 119 -0.12 -16.37 -4.41
CA ASN A 119 -1.14 -17.42 -4.44
C ASN A 119 -2.21 -17.21 -3.36
N CYS A 120 -1.88 -16.49 -2.29
CA CYS A 120 -2.83 -16.17 -1.25
C CYS A 120 -4.02 -15.32 -1.72
N ASN A 121 -3.84 -14.47 -2.74
CA ASN A 121 -4.91 -13.60 -3.26
C ASN A 121 -5.64 -12.75 -2.19
N LEU A 122 -4.95 -12.33 -1.13
CA LEU A 122 -5.51 -11.53 -0.03
C LEU A 122 -6.14 -10.22 -0.55
N PRO A 123 -7.47 -10.03 -0.42
CA PRO A 123 -8.10 -8.73 -0.63
C PRO A 123 -7.92 -7.86 0.62
N TRP A 124 -7.44 -6.62 0.47
CA TRP A 124 -7.29 -5.70 1.61
C TRP A 124 -8.59 -5.48 2.41
N GLN A 125 -9.76 -5.68 1.79
CA GLN A 125 -11.06 -5.59 2.47
C GLN A 125 -11.23 -6.64 3.57
N VAL A 126 -10.54 -7.79 3.49
CA VAL A 126 -10.53 -8.81 4.55
C VAL A 126 -9.87 -8.23 5.81
N LEU A 127 -8.70 -7.58 5.66
CA LEU A 127 -8.04 -6.87 6.75
C LEU A 127 -8.92 -5.75 7.31
N ALA A 128 -9.58 -4.99 6.43
CA ALA A 128 -10.49 -3.93 6.86
C ALA A 128 -11.71 -4.46 7.62
N GLY A 129 -12.27 -5.60 7.21
CA GLY A 129 -13.36 -6.27 7.91
C GLY A 129 -12.95 -6.72 9.31
N ILE A 130 -11.80 -7.37 9.44
CA ILE A 130 -11.23 -7.79 10.71
C ILE A 130 -10.96 -6.59 11.61
N GLY A 131 -10.21 -5.57 11.13
CA GLY A 131 -9.90 -4.40 11.95
C GLY A 131 -11.12 -3.57 12.37
N LYS A 132 -12.22 -3.62 11.59
CA LYS A 132 -13.51 -3.02 12.00
C LYS A 132 -14.10 -3.77 13.20
N VAL A 133 -14.10 -5.10 13.15
CA VAL A 133 -14.67 -5.99 14.16
C VAL A 133 -13.81 -6.04 15.42
N GLU A 134 -12.49 -6.06 15.28
CA GLU A 134 -11.56 -6.16 16.41
C GLU A 134 -11.46 -4.87 17.22
N SER A 135 -11.30 -3.72 16.54
CA SER A 135 -10.97 -2.46 17.24
C SER A 135 -11.75 -1.25 16.74
N GLY A 136 -12.71 -1.42 15.83
CA GLY A 136 -13.41 -0.30 15.21
C GLY A 136 -12.49 0.56 14.34
N GLN A 137 -11.57 -0.07 13.60
CA GLN A 137 -10.52 0.57 12.81
C GLN A 137 -9.54 1.38 13.69
N ALA A 138 -8.85 0.73 14.63
CA ALA A 138 -7.96 1.40 15.59
C ALA A 138 -8.68 2.49 16.41
N ARG A 139 -9.86 2.18 16.95
CA ARG A 139 -10.74 3.13 17.65
C ARG A 139 -11.05 4.37 16.82
N GLY A 140 -11.42 4.16 15.55
CA GLY A 140 -11.76 5.24 14.61
C GLY A 140 -10.54 5.96 14.04
N GLY A 141 -9.38 5.30 14.04
CA GLY A 141 -8.12 5.81 13.53
C GLY A 141 -7.39 6.68 14.53
N ARG A 142 -7.49 6.38 15.83
CA ARG A 142 -6.73 7.10 16.87
C ARG A 142 -5.28 6.63 16.89
N VAL A 143 -4.60 6.91 15.79
CA VAL A 143 -3.19 6.62 15.56
C VAL A 143 -2.42 7.92 15.35
N ASP A 144 -1.13 7.92 15.66
CA ASP A 144 -0.24 9.02 15.33
C ASP A 144 0.20 8.97 13.85
N ALA A 145 1.08 9.90 13.47
CA ALA A 145 1.59 10.01 12.10
C ALA A 145 2.38 8.78 11.62
N ASN A 146 2.91 7.97 12.54
CA ASN A 146 3.64 6.73 12.24
C ASN A 146 2.71 5.51 12.25
N GLY A 147 1.43 5.69 12.59
CA GLY A 147 0.44 4.62 12.66
C GLY A 147 0.33 3.97 14.03
N THR A 148 0.99 4.50 15.07
CA THR A 148 0.93 3.91 16.42
C THR A 148 -0.32 4.38 17.16
N ALA A 149 -1.12 3.41 17.65
CA ALA A 149 -2.36 3.69 18.35
C ALA A 149 -2.13 4.34 19.73
N SER A 150 -2.87 5.43 20.00
CA SER A 150 -2.79 6.15 21.27
C SER A 150 -4.17 6.55 21.81
N PRO A 151 -4.55 6.10 23.02
CA PRO A 151 -3.81 5.17 23.88
C PRO A 151 -3.71 3.76 23.26
N ARG A 152 -2.82 2.92 23.82
CA ARG A 152 -2.71 1.50 23.44
C ARG A 152 -4.07 0.82 23.46
N ILE A 153 -4.30 -0.09 22.53
CA ILE A 153 -5.56 -0.83 22.43
C ILE A 153 -5.32 -2.18 23.10
N LEU A 154 -5.96 -2.41 24.25
CA LEU A 154 -5.88 -3.67 24.98
C LEU A 154 -7.29 -4.27 25.09
N GLY A 155 -7.37 -5.57 24.86
CA GLY A 155 -8.53 -6.40 25.16
C GLY A 155 -8.65 -6.71 26.65
N PRO A 156 -9.71 -7.44 27.05
CA PRO A 156 -9.81 -7.98 28.40
C PRO A 156 -8.70 -9.02 28.65
N ALA A 157 -8.39 -9.25 29.93
CA ALA A 157 -7.49 -10.32 30.33
C ALA A 157 -8.11 -11.68 29.98
N LEU A 158 -7.32 -12.56 29.37
CA LEU A 158 -7.76 -13.87 28.90
C LEU A 158 -7.80 -14.88 30.05
N ASP A 159 -8.80 -14.73 30.93
CA ASP A 159 -8.98 -15.51 32.18
C ASP A 159 -9.79 -16.81 32.03
N GLY A 160 -10.22 -17.15 30.80
CA GLY A 160 -11.04 -18.33 30.53
C GLY A 160 -12.55 -18.13 30.68
N ASN A 161 -13.00 -16.91 31.00
CA ASN A 161 -14.41 -16.64 31.27
C ASN A 161 -15.14 -16.09 30.02
N GLY A 162 -15.52 -17.00 29.13
CA GLY A 162 -16.22 -16.68 27.87
C GLY A 162 -15.31 -16.58 26.64
N PHE A 163 -13.99 -16.76 26.82
CA PHE A 163 -12.95 -16.85 25.79
C PHE A 163 -11.78 -17.70 26.34
N ALA A 164 -10.67 -17.84 25.61
CA ALA A 164 -9.58 -18.70 26.03
C ALA A 164 -8.93 -18.23 27.35
N LEU A 165 -8.43 -19.18 28.16
CA LEU A 165 -7.53 -18.89 29.28
C LEU A 165 -6.10 -18.87 28.73
N ILE A 166 -5.44 -17.71 28.76
CA ILE A 166 -4.07 -17.53 28.30
C ILE A 166 -3.27 -16.85 29.40
N THR A 167 -2.34 -17.60 30.01
CA THR A 167 -1.37 -17.06 30.96
C THR A 167 -0.32 -16.23 30.23
N ASP A 168 0.32 -15.30 30.94
CA ASP A 168 1.41 -14.46 30.44
C ASP A 168 2.44 -15.25 29.60
N THR A 169 2.73 -14.77 28.39
CA THR A 169 3.71 -15.37 27.48
C THR A 169 4.88 -14.46 27.11
N ASP A 170 4.89 -13.21 27.59
CA ASP A 170 5.86 -12.18 27.20
C ASP A 170 6.41 -11.35 28.36
N ASP A 171 6.20 -11.79 29.60
CA ASP A 171 6.55 -11.08 30.84
C ASP A 171 5.89 -9.67 30.90
N GLY A 172 4.71 -9.52 30.29
CA GLY A 172 3.94 -8.28 30.20
C GLY A 172 4.52 -7.24 29.23
N ALA A 173 5.35 -7.63 28.26
CA ALA A 173 6.03 -6.71 27.36
C ALA A 173 5.06 -5.85 26.52
N TYR A 174 3.98 -6.44 26.01
CA TYR A 174 3.04 -5.74 25.11
C TYR A 174 1.81 -5.18 25.81
N ASP A 175 1.31 -5.84 26.85
CA ASP A 175 0.05 -5.48 27.54
C ASP A 175 0.21 -5.05 29.00
N GLY A 176 1.39 -5.25 29.60
CA GLY A 176 1.72 -4.90 30.98
C GLY A 176 1.17 -5.84 32.04
N ASP A 177 0.61 -6.99 31.68
CA ASP A 177 -0.01 -7.95 32.60
C ASP A 177 0.86 -9.21 32.78
N THR A 178 1.60 -9.29 33.88
CA THR A 178 2.54 -10.40 34.14
C THR A 178 1.85 -11.68 34.66
N LYS A 179 0.57 -11.87 34.37
CA LYS A 179 -0.22 -13.02 34.84
C LYS A 179 -1.06 -13.62 33.73
N LEU A 180 -1.78 -12.78 32.99
CA LEU A 180 -2.68 -13.18 31.93
C LEU A 180 -2.45 -12.31 30.71
N ASP A 181 -2.33 -12.95 29.55
CA ASP A 181 -2.23 -12.22 28.28
C ASP A 181 -3.56 -11.55 27.92
N ARG A 182 -3.44 -10.47 27.15
CA ARG A 182 -4.54 -9.75 26.51
C ARG A 182 -4.32 -9.74 25.00
N ALA A 183 -5.40 -9.64 24.25
CA ALA A 183 -5.30 -9.27 22.84
C ALA A 183 -4.88 -7.80 22.70
N VAL A 184 -3.86 -7.51 21.87
CA VAL A 184 -3.17 -6.21 21.79
C VAL A 184 -3.29 -5.59 20.40
N GLY A 185 -3.52 -4.27 20.39
CA GLY A 185 -3.39 -3.42 19.22
C GLY A 185 -4.59 -3.42 18.27
N PRO A 186 -4.51 -2.69 17.15
CA PRO A 186 -5.64 -2.53 16.21
C PRO A 186 -6.17 -3.84 15.61
N MET A 187 -5.32 -4.87 15.51
CA MET A 187 -5.68 -6.18 14.97
C MET A 187 -5.76 -7.27 16.06
N GLN A 188 -5.72 -6.86 17.34
CA GLN A 188 -6.01 -7.69 18.53
C GLN A 188 -5.23 -9.02 18.60
N PHE A 189 -3.94 -9.01 18.29
CA PHE A 189 -3.09 -10.19 18.46
C PHE A 189 -2.78 -10.46 19.92
N ILE A 190 -2.81 -11.72 20.36
CA ILE A 190 -2.23 -12.12 21.65
C ILE A 190 -0.69 -12.19 21.56
N PRO A 191 0.06 -11.95 22.66
CA PRO A 191 1.53 -11.91 22.65
C PRO A 191 2.20 -13.14 22.03
N SER A 192 1.72 -14.35 22.35
CA SER A 192 2.23 -15.59 21.75
C SER A 192 2.05 -15.69 20.22
N THR A 193 0.95 -15.15 19.69
CA THR A 193 0.78 -15.07 18.22
C THR A 193 1.67 -13.98 17.65
N TRP A 194 1.77 -12.84 18.31
CA TRP A 194 2.64 -11.73 17.91
C TRP A 194 4.11 -12.14 17.83
N ALA A 195 4.59 -12.98 18.75
CA ALA A 195 5.95 -13.49 18.75
C ALA A 195 6.32 -14.21 17.44
N THR A 196 5.36 -14.88 16.81
CA THR A 196 5.55 -15.58 15.53
C THR A 196 5.31 -14.65 14.33
N TRP A 197 4.22 -13.89 14.35
CA TRP A 197 3.70 -13.21 13.16
C TRP A 197 4.04 -11.74 13.08
N GLY A 198 4.53 -11.13 14.17
CA GLY A 198 4.84 -9.71 14.28
C GLY A 198 5.85 -9.25 13.23
N GLN A 199 5.58 -8.09 12.65
CA GLN A 199 6.37 -7.46 11.59
C GLN A 199 6.73 -6.03 11.96
N ASP A 200 7.85 -5.55 11.44
CA ASP A 200 8.20 -4.13 11.43
C ASP A 200 7.90 -3.61 10.01
N ALA A 201 6.66 -3.20 9.79
CA ALA A 201 6.16 -2.83 8.46
C ALA A 201 6.15 -1.31 8.24
N ASN A 202 6.42 -0.50 9.28
CA ASN A 202 6.77 0.91 9.13
C ASN A 202 8.29 1.14 9.04
N SER A 203 9.10 0.09 9.25
CA SER A 203 10.56 0.08 9.17
C SER A 203 11.23 1.01 10.19
N ASP A 204 10.67 1.10 11.40
CA ASP A 204 11.22 1.90 12.49
C ASP A 204 12.17 1.12 13.42
N GLY A 205 12.40 -0.15 13.12
CA GLY A 205 13.25 -1.08 13.87
C GLY A 205 12.52 -1.81 14.99
N LYS A 206 11.19 -1.69 15.12
CA LYS A 206 10.40 -2.33 16.16
C LYS A 206 9.19 -3.04 15.58
N LYS A 207 8.87 -4.21 16.17
CA LYS A 207 7.61 -4.92 15.93
C LYS A 207 6.61 -4.51 17.00
N ASP A 208 5.79 -3.49 16.75
CA ASP A 208 4.82 -2.98 17.73
C ASP A 208 3.38 -3.43 17.37
N PRO A 209 2.72 -4.27 18.19
CA PRO A 209 1.34 -4.67 17.92
C PRO A 209 0.37 -3.48 17.94
N ASN A 210 0.72 -2.36 18.59
CA ASN A 210 -0.06 -1.13 18.57
C ASN A 210 0.15 -0.28 17.31
N ASN A 211 1.12 -0.61 16.45
CA ASN A 211 1.29 0.05 15.16
C ASN A 211 0.40 -0.60 14.09
N ILE A 212 -0.43 0.20 13.41
CA ILE A 212 -1.39 -0.32 12.44
C ILE A 212 -0.72 -0.93 11.20
N TYR A 213 0.45 -0.44 10.78
CA TYR A 213 1.18 -1.00 9.64
C TYR A 213 1.71 -2.40 9.97
N ASP A 214 2.35 -2.53 11.12
CA ASP A 214 2.88 -3.78 11.65
C ASP A 214 1.77 -4.80 11.84
N ALA A 215 0.70 -4.39 12.53
CA ALA A 215 -0.44 -5.25 12.83
C ALA A 215 -1.17 -5.71 11.56
N ALA A 216 -1.36 -4.81 10.57
CA ALA A 216 -2.01 -5.17 9.30
C ALA A 216 -1.14 -6.15 8.47
N GLN A 217 0.17 -5.95 8.46
CA GLN A 217 1.10 -6.86 7.76
C GLN A 217 1.12 -8.24 8.42
N ALA A 218 1.22 -8.30 9.75
CA ALA A 218 1.15 -9.53 10.53
C ALA A 218 -0.17 -10.29 10.29
N ALA A 219 -1.30 -9.57 10.29
CA ALA A 219 -2.61 -10.15 9.98
C ALA A 219 -2.68 -10.70 8.55
N GLY A 220 -2.09 -10.01 7.57
CA GLY A 220 -2.00 -10.50 6.19
C GLY A 220 -1.25 -11.82 6.10
N LEU A 221 -0.06 -11.92 6.74
CA LEU A 221 0.73 -13.15 6.77
C LEU A 221 -0.03 -14.29 7.47
N TYR A 222 -0.64 -14.01 8.62
CA TYR A 222 -1.42 -15.00 9.39
C TYR A 222 -2.57 -15.59 8.58
N LEU A 223 -3.31 -14.75 7.85
CA LEU A 223 -4.45 -15.19 7.03
C LEU A 223 -4.00 -16.04 5.84
N CYS A 224 -2.84 -15.73 5.25
CA CYS A 224 -2.28 -16.45 4.09
C CYS A 224 -1.59 -17.76 4.45
N ALA A 225 -1.31 -18.00 5.73
CA ALA A 225 -0.62 -19.19 6.19
C ALA A 225 -1.30 -20.50 5.75
N ASN A 226 -0.52 -21.58 5.65
CA ASN A 226 -0.91 -22.90 5.13
C ASN A 226 -1.32 -22.89 3.64
N ASP A 227 -0.63 -22.11 2.80
CA ASP A 227 -0.85 -22.02 1.35
C ASP A 227 -2.31 -21.70 0.97
N ARG A 228 -3.04 -21.02 1.85
CA ARG A 228 -4.46 -20.70 1.67
C ARG A 228 -4.63 -19.75 0.50
N ASN A 229 -5.63 -19.98 -0.35
CA ASN A 229 -6.03 -19.04 -1.37
C ASN A 229 -7.34 -18.33 -0.97
N LEU A 230 -7.23 -17.09 -0.51
CA LEU A 230 -8.35 -16.30 0.00
C LEU A 230 -9.35 -15.83 -1.07
N ALA A 231 -9.10 -16.12 -2.35
CA ALA A 231 -10.14 -16.04 -3.38
C ALA A 231 -11.13 -17.21 -3.30
N LEU A 232 -10.76 -18.32 -2.67
CA LEU A 232 -11.62 -19.47 -2.42
C LEU A 232 -12.39 -19.29 -1.12
N LYS A 233 -13.72 -19.45 -1.16
CA LYS A 233 -14.58 -19.24 0.00
C LYS A 233 -14.18 -20.11 1.20
N ALA A 234 -13.87 -21.38 0.97
CA ALA A 234 -13.52 -22.32 2.04
C ALA A 234 -12.24 -21.89 2.79
N ASP A 235 -11.23 -21.45 2.06
CA ASP A 235 -9.96 -20.98 2.61
C ASP A 235 -10.13 -19.63 3.32
N LEU A 236 -10.94 -18.73 2.76
CA LEU A 236 -11.30 -17.46 3.41
C LEU A 236 -12.04 -17.68 4.73
N ASP A 237 -13.06 -18.55 4.74
CA ASP A 237 -13.82 -18.88 5.94
C ASP A 237 -12.90 -19.52 7.00
N SER A 238 -12.03 -20.46 6.60
CA SER A 238 -11.05 -21.12 7.46
C SER A 238 -10.02 -20.14 8.03
N ALA A 239 -9.52 -19.20 7.22
CA ALA A 239 -8.59 -18.17 7.66
C ALA A 239 -9.24 -17.26 8.72
N ILE A 240 -10.45 -16.77 8.48
CA ILE A 240 -11.18 -15.91 9.42
C ILE A 240 -11.50 -16.66 10.72
N LEU A 241 -11.95 -17.93 10.64
CA LEU A 241 -12.21 -18.76 11.82
C LEU A 241 -10.94 -19.09 12.61
N SER A 242 -9.78 -19.18 11.97
CA SER A 242 -8.50 -19.32 12.68
C SER A 242 -8.06 -18.03 13.40
N TYR A 243 -8.66 -16.89 13.05
CA TYR A 243 -8.43 -15.61 13.73
C TYR A 243 -9.24 -15.50 15.02
N ASN A 244 -10.50 -15.96 14.98
CA ASN A 244 -11.40 -16.13 16.12
C ASN A 244 -12.43 -17.25 15.81
N HIS A 245 -12.54 -18.26 16.68
CA HIS A 245 -13.33 -19.48 16.46
C HIS A 245 -14.84 -19.30 16.67
N SER A 246 -15.41 -18.25 16.09
CA SER A 246 -16.85 -17.94 16.19
C SER A 246 -17.47 -17.83 14.80
N THR A 247 -18.54 -18.59 14.56
CA THR A 247 -19.35 -18.46 13.34
C THR A 247 -20.01 -17.07 13.25
N GLU A 248 -20.37 -16.46 14.39
CA GLU A 248 -20.90 -15.11 14.42
C GLU A 248 -19.84 -14.07 14.04
N TYR A 249 -18.60 -14.25 14.51
CA TYR A 249 -17.45 -13.45 14.09
C TYR A 249 -17.25 -13.55 12.58
N LEU A 250 -17.18 -14.78 12.04
CA LEU A 250 -17.05 -15.03 10.60
C LEU A 250 -18.12 -14.27 9.79
N ASN A 251 -19.39 -14.41 10.17
CA ASN A 251 -20.50 -13.76 9.47
C ASN A 251 -20.42 -12.23 9.56
N THR A 252 -19.98 -11.70 10.70
CA THR A 252 -19.83 -10.25 10.93
C THR A 252 -18.70 -9.70 10.07
N VAL A 253 -17.54 -10.34 10.07
CA VAL A 253 -16.39 -9.98 9.22
C VAL A 253 -16.78 -10.03 7.75
N LEU A 254 -17.36 -11.13 7.27
CA LEU A 254 -17.77 -11.27 5.85
C LEU A 254 -18.81 -10.22 5.44
N SER A 255 -19.69 -9.79 6.35
CA SER A 255 -20.64 -8.69 6.11
C SER A 255 -19.90 -7.37 5.87
N TRP A 256 -18.90 -7.05 6.70
CA TRP A 256 -18.05 -5.87 6.51
C TRP A 256 -17.16 -5.96 5.26
N VAL A 257 -16.59 -7.14 4.96
CA VAL A 257 -15.82 -7.38 3.72
C VAL A 257 -16.69 -7.06 2.51
N THR A 258 -17.89 -7.63 2.44
CA THR A 258 -18.84 -7.39 1.35
C THR A 258 -19.23 -5.92 1.27
N TYR A 259 -19.42 -5.27 2.42
CA TYR A 259 -19.75 -3.86 2.49
C TYR A 259 -18.62 -2.98 1.93
N TYR A 260 -17.37 -3.23 2.31
CA TYR A 260 -16.21 -2.48 1.81
C TYR A 260 -15.88 -2.78 0.34
N GLN A 261 -16.20 -3.96 -0.17
CA GLN A 261 -16.10 -4.28 -1.60
C GLN A 261 -17.06 -3.45 -2.47
N ARG A 262 -18.22 -3.05 -1.94
CA ARG A 262 -19.17 -2.19 -2.67
C ARG A 262 -18.71 -0.73 -2.77
N GLY A 263 -17.77 -0.31 -1.94
CA GLY A 263 -17.21 1.02 -1.97
C GLY A 263 -16.82 1.51 -0.56
N THR A 264 -15.70 2.23 -0.49
CA THR A 264 -15.19 2.89 0.71
C THR A 264 -14.62 4.24 0.33
N HIS A 265 -14.43 5.08 1.34
CA HIS A 265 -13.69 6.33 1.19
C HIS A 265 -12.78 6.54 2.39
N GLN A 266 -11.64 7.21 2.16
CA GLN A 266 -10.77 7.60 3.26
C GLN A 266 -11.39 8.77 4.02
N ILE A 267 -11.27 8.72 5.33
CA ILE A 267 -11.63 9.80 6.25
C ILE A 267 -10.41 10.19 7.08
N PRO A 268 -10.37 11.40 7.67
CA PRO A 268 -9.29 11.77 8.58
C PRO A 268 -9.15 10.79 9.75
N ASP A 269 -7.91 10.57 10.19
CA ASP A 269 -7.62 9.80 11.38
C ASP A 269 -8.31 10.41 12.61
N GLY A 270 -8.82 9.54 13.49
CA GLY A 270 -9.59 9.89 14.67
C GLY A 270 -11.07 10.23 14.43
N THR A 271 -11.54 10.24 13.18
CA THR A 271 -12.93 10.59 12.83
C THR A 271 -13.81 9.39 12.48
N GLY A 272 -13.27 8.17 12.56
CA GLY A 272 -14.01 6.95 12.24
C GLY A 272 -15.15 6.66 13.20
N VAL A 273 -16.25 6.14 12.65
CA VAL A 273 -17.41 5.69 13.43
C VAL A 273 -17.04 4.45 14.23
N LEU A 274 -17.13 4.56 15.56
CA LEU A 274 -16.91 3.46 16.48
C LEU A 274 -18.13 2.53 16.51
N PRO A 275 -17.93 1.21 16.37
CA PRO A 275 -18.97 0.25 16.71
C PRO A 275 -19.32 0.32 18.20
N VAL A 276 -20.58 0.06 18.55
CA VAL A 276 -21.10 0.20 19.92
C VAL A 276 -21.46 -1.13 20.59
N ASP A 277 -21.77 -2.17 19.82
CA ASP A 277 -22.20 -3.47 20.34
C ASP A 277 -21.00 -4.42 20.46
N ARG A 278 -20.84 -5.10 21.61
CA ARG A 278 -19.79 -6.10 21.83
C ARG A 278 -20.34 -7.50 22.05
N SER A 279 -19.54 -8.52 21.72
CA SER A 279 -19.91 -9.93 21.87
C SER A 279 -20.03 -10.39 23.33
N ASP A 280 -19.43 -9.67 24.27
CA ASP A 280 -19.47 -9.93 25.72
C ASP A 280 -20.65 -9.23 26.43
N ASP A 281 -21.50 -8.49 25.72
CA ASP A 281 -22.68 -7.79 26.28
C ASP A 281 -23.91 -8.72 26.48
N VAL A 282 -23.71 -10.01 26.73
CA VAL A 282 -24.76 -11.04 26.93
C VAL A 282 -25.45 -10.89 28.30
N GLY A 283 -26.18 -9.79 28.45
CA GLY A 283 -27.05 -9.48 29.60
C GLY A 283 -28.16 -8.47 29.28
N ARG A 284 -28.12 -7.82 28.11
CA ARG A 284 -29.22 -6.99 27.58
C ARG A 284 -29.75 -7.61 26.30
N GLY A 285 -30.68 -8.56 26.44
CA GLY A 285 -31.26 -9.29 25.32
C GLY A 285 -31.81 -8.39 24.21
N ASN A 286 -31.73 -8.89 22.97
CA ASN A 286 -32.32 -8.36 21.74
C ASN A 286 -33.67 -7.66 21.95
N ARG A 287 -33.62 -6.35 22.23
CA ARG A 287 -34.72 -5.41 22.01
C ARG A 287 -34.15 -4.26 21.19
N PRO A 288 -34.84 -3.82 20.12
CA PRO A 288 -34.42 -2.63 19.39
C PRO A 288 -34.40 -1.48 20.38
N HIS A 289 -33.23 -0.89 20.61
CA HIS A 289 -33.09 0.28 21.47
C HIS A 289 -33.60 1.50 20.69
N PRO A 290 -34.66 2.18 21.16
CA PRO A 290 -34.92 3.54 20.73
C PRO A 290 -33.81 4.39 21.34
N THR A 291 -33.09 5.15 20.50
CA THR A 291 -32.19 6.22 20.92
C THR A 291 -32.91 7.15 21.89
N THR A 292 -32.66 6.93 23.18
CA THR A 292 -33.03 7.81 24.27
C THR A 292 -31.73 8.17 24.98
N PRO A 293 -31.41 9.45 25.20
CA PRO A 293 -30.19 9.84 25.90
C PRO A 293 -30.18 9.20 27.29
N LEU A 294 -29.05 8.61 27.69
CA LEU A 294 -28.92 7.99 29.01
C LEU A 294 -29.03 9.10 30.09
N PRO A 295 -29.94 8.95 31.07
CA PRO A 295 -29.98 9.79 32.26
C PRO A 295 -28.86 9.41 33.22
N THR A 296 -28.31 10.41 33.90
CA THR A 296 -27.30 10.29 34.95
C THR A 296 -27.75 9.36 36.08
N VAL A 297 -26.81 8.55 36.58
CA VAL A 297 -26.92 7.50 37.61
C VAL A 297 -27.84 7.86 38.81
N PRO A 298 -28.69 6.92 39.28
CA PRO A 298 -29.45 7.04 40.52
C PRO A 298 -28.65 6.58 41.74
N THR A 299 -28.52 7.42 42.77
CA THR A 299 -28.15 7.02 44.13
C THR A 299 -29.41 6.75 44.95
N THR A 300 -29.61 5.50 45.39
CA THR A 300 -30.66 5.03 46.32
C THR A 300 -30.19 5.17 47.79
N PRO A 301 -31.03 4.95 48.84
CA PRO A 301 -32.01 5.84 49.46
C PRO A 301 -31.65 6.27 50.92
N ALA A 302 -32.46 7.19 51.44
CA ALA A 302 -32.40 7.91 52.73
C ALA A 302 -32.41 7.06 54.02
N PRO A 303 -32.22 7.72 55.19
CA PRO A 303 -33.20 7.56 56.26
C PRO A 303 -33.84 8.89 56.70
N THR A 304 -35.02 8.68 57.28
CA THR A 304 -36.19 9.53 57.51
C THR A 304 -36.15 10.38 58.80
N PRO A 305 -37.12 11.29 59.00
CA PRO A 305 -37.07 12.41 59.94
C PRO A 305 -37.45 12.04 61.39
N ARG A 306 -37.05 12.89 62.34
CA ARG A 306 -37.63 12.92 63.70
C ARG A 306 -37.86 14.37 64.15
N THR A 307 -39.12 14.68 64.44
CA THR A 307 -39.55 15.73 65.36
C THR A 307 -40.54 15.09 66.33
N PRO A 308 -40.55 15.49 67.61
CA PRO A 308 -41.83 15.82 68.25
C PRO A 308 -41.83 17.20 68.95
N GLU A 309 -42.97 17.88 68.80
CA GLU A 309 -43.53 19.09 69.47
C GLU A 309 -43.72 18.83 71.02
N PRO A 310 -44.15 19.78 71.93
CA PRO A 310 -44.93 21.00 71.66
C PRO A 310 -44.93 22.28 72.55
N LYS A 311 -45.43 23.39 71.93
CA LYS A 311 -46.27 24.59 72.34
C LYS A 311 -46.08 25.32 73.70
N PRO A 312 -46.68 26.54 73.95
CA PRO A 312 -47.67 27.36 73.19
C PRO A 312 -47.24 28.83 72.89
N SER A 313 -47.62 29.48 71.79
CA SER A 313 -48.92 30.07 71.35
C SER A 313 -49.19 31.49 71.88
N GLU A 314 -49.12 32.50 71.00
CA GLU A 314 -49.97 33.70 71.08
C GLU A 314 -50.19 34.36 69.69
N THR A 315 -51.41 34.13 69.18
CA THR A 315 -52.38 35.04 68.54
C THR A 315 -51.90 36.30 67.77
N ARG A 316 -52.28 36.43 66.48
CA ARG A 316 -53.28 37.39 65.95
C ARG A 316 -53.35 37.36 64.38
N PRO A 317 -54.52 37.59 63.74
CA PRO A 317 -54.79 37.18 62.35
C PRO A 317 -54.66 38.31 61.30
N GLY A 318 -54.63 37.90 60.02
CA GLY A 318 -55.26 38.64 58.91
C GLY A 318 -54.33 39.28 57.88
N THR A 319 -53.97 38.50 56.85
CA THR A 319 -53.93 38.85 55.42
C THR A 319 -53.72 40.32 54.97
N VAL A 320 -52.59 40.59 54.29
CA VAL A 320 -52.51 41.24 52.95
C VAL A 320 -51.19 40.85 52.27
N LYS A 321 -51.22 40.39 51.00
CA LYS A 321 -50.05 40.16 50.14
C LYS A 321 -49.89 41.32 49.15
N PRO A 322 -48.69 41.93 49.04
CA PRO A 322 -48.28 42.62 47.81
C PRO A 322 -46.81 42.24 47.39
N PRO A 323 -46.27 42.73 46.27
CA PRO A 323 -46.33 42.11 44.95
C PRO A 323 -44.98 41.54 44.46
N THR A 324 -45.06 40.65 43.49
CA THR A 324 -43.94 40.00 42.80
C THR A 324 -43.18 40.98 41.90
N VAL A 325 -41.86 41.04 42.05
CA VAL A 325 -40.92 41.70 41.13
C VAL A 325 -40.89 40.92 39.80
N PRO A 326 -40.94 41.57 38.62
CA PRO A 326 -40.88 40.88 37.34
C PRO A 326 -39.44 40.44 37.02
N THR A 327 -39.22 39.14 36.92
CA THR A 327 -37.97 38.55 36.45
C THR A 327 -37.87 38.67 34.92
N LYS A 328 -36.72 39.15 34.45
CA LYS A 328 -36.33 39.35 33.05
C LYS A 328 -36.49 38.04 32.24
N PRO A 329 -37.00 38.09 30.99
CA PRO A 329 -37.17 36.90 30.16
C PRO A 329 -35.82 36.26 29.78
N PRO A 330 -35.80 34.94 29.49
CA PRO A 330 -34.58 34.20 29.18
C PRO A 330 -33.92 34.72 27.91
N VAL A 331 -32.63 35.04 27.99
CA VAL A 331 -31.81 35.36 26.81
C VAL A 331 -31.56 34.07 26.06
N THR A 332 -32.11 33.98 24.84
CA THR A 332 -31.83 32.92 23.86
C THR A 332 -30.33 32.91 23.57
N PRO A 333 -29.66 31.74 23.51
CA PRO A 333 -28.28 31.69 23.00
C PRO A 333 -28.24 32.29 21.59
N PRO A 334 -27.20 33.07 21.22
CA PRO A 334 -27.13 33.68 19.91
C PRO A 334 -27.11 32.57 18.84
N VAL A 335 -28.16 32.54 18.03
CA VAL A 335 -28.18 31.79 16.77
C VAL A 335 -27.11 32.42 15.89
N THR A 336 -26.03 31.69 15.63
CA THR A 336 -25.04 32.07 14.62
C THR A 336 -25.80 32.30 13.31
N PRO A 337 -25.65 33.46 12.64
CA PRO A 337 -26.27 33.68 11.34
C PRO A 337 -25.89 32.54 10.39
N PRO A 338 -26.78 32.10 9.48
CA PRO A 338 -26.42 31.08 8.50
C PRO A 338 -25.20 31.58 7.72
N THR A 339 -24.05 30.93 7.94
CA THR A 339 -22.82 31.26 7.24
C THR A 339 -23.05 30.98 5.76
N VAL A 340 -23.14 32.05 4.94
CA VAL A 340 -23.19 31.93 3.48
C VAL A 340 -22.07 30.98 3.04
N PRO A 341 -22.36 29.84 2.38
CA PRO A 341 -21.34 28.87 2.01
C PRO A 341 -20.22 29.56 1.23
N ALA A 342 -18.96 29.32 1.61
CA ALA A 342 -17.81 30.00 1.01
C ALA A 342 -17.79 29.88 -0.53
N ALA A 343 -18.27 28.76 -1.07
CA ALA A 343 -18.44 28.53 -2.51
C ALA A 343 -19.27 29.63 -3.19
N VAL A 344 -20.30 30.18 -2.53
CA VAL A 344 -21.19 31.21 -3.11
C VAL A 344 -20.45 32.54 -3.36
N LYS A 345 -19.35 32.77 -2.64
CA LYS A 345 -18.51 33.97 -2.78
C LYS A 345 -17.52 33.88 -3.94
N VAL A 346 -17.30 32.69 -4.50
CA VAL A 346 -16.30 32.47 -5.55
C VAL A 346 -16.86 32.90 -6.91
N ALA A 347 -16.18 33.81 -7.59
CA ALA A 347 -16.47 34.18 -8.97
C ALA A 347 -15.62 33.42 -9.98
N GLN A 348 -14.38 33.05 -9.62
CA GLN A 348 -13.44 32.43 -10.54
C GLN A 348 -12.45 31.49 -9.83
N LEU A 349 -12.04 30.42 -10.54
CA LEU A 349 -10.81 29.66 -10.24
C LEU A 349 -9.70 30.11 -11.19
N ALA A 350 -8.64 30.73 -10.66
CA ALA A 350 -7.48 31.14 -11.44
C ALA A 350 -6.35 30.12 -11.30
N ILE A 351 -5.68 29.74 -12.40
CA ILE A 351 -4.51 28.87 -12.37
C ILE A 351 -3.32 29.65 -11.82
N VAL A 352 -2.63 29.09 -10.83
CA VAL A 352 -1.50 29.74 -10.14
C VAL A 352 -0.18 29.06 -10.48
N ALA A 353 -0.16 27.74 -10.68
CA ALA A 353 1.06 27.01 -11.05
C ALA A 353 0.75 25.70 -11.77
N ASN A 354 1.76 25.20 -12.50
CA ASN A 354 1.78 23.87 -13.11
C ASN A 354 0.68 23.61 -14.16
N GLN A 355 0.35 24.64 -14.97
CA GLN A 355 -0.64 24.55 -16.05
C GLN A 355 -0.37 23.41 -17.05
N LYS A 356 0.91 23.08 -17.26
CA LYS A 356 1.36 21.96 -18.08
C LYS A 356 2.26 21.04 -17.27
N LEU A 357 2.05 19.74 -17.41
CA LEU A 357 2.76 18.70 -16.66
C LEU A 357 3.21 17.58 -17.60
N THR A 358 4.40 17.04 -17.38
CA THR A 358 4.87 15.87 -18.11
C THR A 358 5.67 14.96 -17.21
N THR A 359 5.56 13.65 -17.43
CA THR A 359 6.38 12.63 -16.76
C THR A 359 6.41 11.36 -17.60
N THR A 360 7.25 10.41 -17.21
CA THR A 360 7.33 9.08 -17.85
C THR A 360 6.44 8.06 -17.15
N THR A 361 6.14 6.95 -17.81
CA THR A 361 5.36 5.84 -17.22
C THR A 361 5.92 5.40 -15.87
N GLY A 362 5.03 5.14 -14.91
CA GLY A 362 5.38 4.70 -13.57
C GLY A 362 6.12 5.73 -12.72
N SER A 363 6.29 6.98 -13.17
CA SER A 363 6.97 8.06 -12.44
C SER A 363 5.96 9.03 -11.80
N ALA A 364 6.39 9.73 -10.75
CA ALA A 364 5.63 10.84 -10.20
C ALA A 364 5.72 12.06 -11.13
N PHE A 365 4.68 12.90 -11.14
CA PHE A 365 4.76 14.22 -11.78
C PHE A 365 5.51 15.17 -10.87
N THR A 366 6.37 16.01 -11.47
CA THR A 366 7.03 17.09 -10.73
C THR A 366 6.06 18.27 -10.60
N GLY A 367 5.64 18.56 -9.36
CA GLY A 367 4.66 19.61 -9.07
C GLY A 367 3.21 19.14 -9.15
N ALA A 368 2.33 19.93 -8.55
CA ALA A 368 0.89 19.68 -8.51
C ALA A 368 0.10 20.85 -9.12
N PRO A 369 -0.98 20.61 -9.87
CA PRO A 369 -1.97 21.61 -10.26
C PRO A 369 -2.38 22.52 -9.10
N ARG A 370 -2.29 23.84 -9.29
CA ARG A 370 -2.62 24.82 -8.24
C ARG A 370 -3.56 25.88 -8.77
N VAL A 371 -4.61 26.16 -8.01
CA VAL A 371 -5.59 27.22 -8.29
C VAL A 371 -5.77 28.17 -7.10
N ALA A 372 -6.24 29.38 -7.39
CA ALA A 372 -6.77 30.33 -6.42
C ALA A 372 -8.29 30.47 -6.62
N ALA A 373 -9.06 30.34 -5.55
CA ALA A 373 -10.48 30.71 -5.54
C ALA A 373 -10.61 32.20 -5.23
N LEU A 374 -11.15 32.95 -6.19
CA LEU A 374 -11.27 34.40 -6.12
C LEU A 374 -12.74 34.84 -6.14
N ASP A 375 -13.07 35.88 -5.38
CA ASP A 375 -14.37 36.55 -5.46
C ASP A 375 -14.47 37.47 -6.68
N ALA A 376 -15.62 38.13 -6.86
CA ALA A 376 -15.85 39.04 -7.99
C ALA A 376 -14.92 40.28 -7.98
N ALA A 377 -14.31 40.61 -6.85
CA ALA A 377 -13.33 41.68 -6.71
C ALA A 377 -11.87 41.16 -6.85
N GLY A 378 -11.67 39.88 -7.17
CA GLY A 378 -10.36 39.25 -7.30
C GLY A 378 -9.69 38.92 -5.96
N LYS A 379 -10.41 38.96 -4.83
CA LYS A 379 -9.85 38.65 -3.50
C LYS A 379 -9.93 37.14 -3.21
N PRO A 380 -8.96 36.58 -2.47
CA PRO A 380 -8.95 35.16 -2.14
C PRO A 380 -10.13 34.77 -1.23
N VAL A 381 -10.74 33.64 -1.51
CA VAL A 381 -11.83 33.06 -0.73
C VAL A 381 -11.35 31.78 -0.04
N ALA A 382 -11.31 31.81 1.29
CA ALA A 382 -10.93 30.67 2.13
C ALA A 382 -12.11 29.71 2.38
N GLY A 383 -11.82 28.44 2.69
CA GLY A 383 -12.83 27.43 3.02
C GLY A 383 -13.62 26.90 1.82
N VAL A 384 -13.13 27.12 0.59
CA VAL A 384 -13.77 26.66 -0.65
C VAL A 384 -13.28 25.24 -0.95
N ALA A 385 -14.20 24.28 -1.08
CA ALA A 385 -13.86 22.94 -1.55
C ALA A 385 -13.64 22.97 -3.07
N VAL A 386 -12.41 22.68 -3.51
CA VAL A 386 -12.02 22.57 -4.91
C VAL A 386 -11.80 21.11 -5.26
N ARG A 387 -12.55 20.59 -6.22
CA ARG A 387 -12.42 19.22 -6.74
C ARG A 387 -11.52 19.23 -7.98
N PHE A 388 -10.42 18.48 -7.89
CA PHE A 388 -9.56 18.12 -9.00
C PHE A 388 -9.99 16.75 -9.55
N GLU A 389 -10.12 16.64 -10.87
CA GLU A 389 -10.55 15.43 -11.56
C GLU A 389 -9.65 15.17 -12.76
N ILE A 390 -9.10 13.96 -12.85
CA ILE A 390 -8.30 13.48 -13.98
C ILE A 390 -9.26 12.98 -15.05
N THR A 391 -9.17 13.54 -16.25
CA THR A 391 -9.93 13.11 -17.43
C THR A 391 -8.98 12.74 -18.56
N GLY A 392 -9.10 11.53 -19.10
CA GLY A 392 -8.24 11.04 -20.19
C GLY A 392 -8.12 9.51 -20.18
N THR A 393 -7.27 8.99 -21.06
CA THR A 393 -7.10 7.54 -21.28
C THR A 393 -5.92 6.93 -20.52
N THR A 394 -5.12 7.76 -19.84
CA THR A 394 -4.01 7.28 -19.02
C THR A 394 -4.53 6.64 -17.73
N ASP A 395 -3.70 5.80 -17.13
CA ASP A 395 -3.93 5.18 -15.81
C ASP A 395 -3.30 6.02 -14.67
N THR A 396 -3.05 7.30 -14.91
CA THR A 396 -2.56 8.25 -13.90
C THR A 396 -3.54 8.38 -12.74
N ARG A 397 -3.01 8.47 -11.51
CA ARG A 397 -3.79 8.66 -10.29
C ARG A 397 -3.23 9.77 -9.41
N PHE A 398 -4.08 10.39 -8.61
CA PHE A 398 -3.63 11.19 -7.48
C PHE A 398 -3.07 10.28 -6.37
N ALA A 399 -2.24 10.83 -5.49
CA ALA A 399 -1.88 10.19 -4.23
C ALA A 399 -3.16 9.76 -3.49
N GLY A 400 -3.22 8.49 -3.07
CA GLY A 400 -4.46 7.84 -2.61
C GLY A 400 -5.17 6.98 -3.67
N GLY A 401 -4.66 6.92 -4.90
CA GLY A 401 -5.08 5.96 -5.93
C GLY A 401 -6.35 6.34 -6.71
N GLY A 402 -6.99 7.47 -6.39
CA GLY A 402 -8.18 7.97 -7.06
C GLY A 402 -7.89 8.81 -8.31
N THR A 403 -8.88 8.95 -9.20
CA THR A 403 -8.87 9.91 -10.32
C THR A 403 -9.42 11.28 -9.93
N THR A 404 -9.94 11.42 -8.71
CA THR A 404 -10.52 12.65 -8.19
C THR A 404 -9.99 12.93 -6.80
N ALA A 405 -9.76 14.20 -6.47
CA ALA A 405 -9.37 14.64 -5.15
C ALA A 405 -10.01 15.99 -4.83
N THR A 406 -10.46 16.19 -3.59
CA THR A 406 -11.04 17.46 -3.15
C THR A 406 -10.14 18.09 -2.10
N VAL A 407 -9.82 19.37 -2.28
CA VAL A 407 -8.95 20.14 -1.39
C VAL A 407 -9.63 21.45 -1.02
N THR A 408 -9.63 21.78 0.27
CA THR A 408 -10.22 23.01 0.79
C THR A 408 -9.21 24.15 0.74
N THR A 409 -9.61 25.32 0.25
CA THR A 409 -8.72 26.49 0.20
C THR A 409 -8.39 27.00 1.61
N GLY A 410 -7.11 27.31 1.82
CA GLY A 410 -6.63 27.94 3.06
C GLY A 410 -6.98 29.44 3.12
N SER A 411 -6.43 30.15 4.11
CA SER A 411 -6.61 31.61 4.28
C SER A 411 -6.17 32.44 3.08
N THR A 412 -5.26 31.91 2.25
CA THR A 412 -4.76 32.53 1.02
C THR A 412 -5.64 32.23 -0.20
N GLY A 413 -6.73 31.49 -0.06
CA GLY A 413 -7.61 31.09 -1.17
C GLY A 413 -6.99 30.07 -2.12
N LEU A 414 -5.82 29.51 -1.80
CA LEU A 414 -5.11 28.56 -2.65
C LEU A 414 -5.54 27.12 -2.38
N ALA A 415 -5.69 26.33 -3.44
CA ALA A 415 -5.83 24.88 -3.41
C ALA A 415 -4.81 24.24 -4.36
N ALA A 416 -4.07 23.26 -3.86
CA ALA A 416 -3.17 22.43 -4.65
C ALA A 416 -3.74 21.02 -4.70
N SER A 417 -3.73 20.37 -5.87
CA SER A 417 -4.11 18.96 -5.92
C SER A 417 -3.10 18.11 -5.14
N PRO A 418 -3.46 16.87 -4.73
CA PRO A 418 -2.47 15.89 -4.33
C PRO A 418 -1.47 15.61 -5.45
N ALA A 419 -0.34 14.99 -5.09
CA ALA A 419 0.66 14.56 -6.06
C ALA A 419 0.05 13.62 -7.10
N LEU A 420 0.48 13.71 -8.35
CA LEU A 420 0.07 12.81 -9.43
C LEU A 420 1.15 11.76 -9.67
N ARG A 421 0.74 10.52 -9.95
CA ARG A 421 1.63 9.43 -10.35
C ARG A 421 1.13 8.80 -11.64
N ALA A 422 1.99 8.77 -12.65
CA ALA A 422 1.71 8.09 -13.91
C ALA A 422 1.69 6.57 -13.69
N GLY A 423 0.76 5.90 -14.36
CA GLY A 423 0.77 4.44 -14.47
C GLY A 423 1.55 3.98 -15.71
N ALA A 424 1.18 2.82 -16.25
CA ALA A 424 1.85 2.19 -17.39
C ALA A 424 1.40 2.74 -18.75
N LYS A 425 0.27 3.45 -18.82
CA LYS A 425 -0.30 3.94 -20.09
C LYS A 425 0.21 5.33 -20.43
N THR A 426 0.91 5.42 -21.56
CA THR A 426 1.29 6.70 -22.18
C THR A 426 0.08 7.43 -22.75
N GLY A 427 0.17 8.75 -22.86
CA GLY A 427 -0.86 9.57 -23.50
C GLY A 427 -1.06 10.92 -22.82
N SER A 428 -1.94 11.72 -23.39
CA SER A 428 -2.34 13.01 -22.80
C SER A 428 -3.62 12.89 -21.99
N PHE A 429 -3.73 13.70 -20.95
CA PHE A 429 -4.93 13.81 -20.11
C PHE A 429 -5.02 15.23 -19.54
N THR A 430 -6.17 15.57 -18.98
CA THR A 430 -6.43 16.86 -18.36
C THR A 430 -6.71 16.66 -16.88
N VAL A 431 -6.17 17.53 -16.03
CA VAL A 431 -6.67 17.69 -14.66
C VAL A 431 -7.61 18.89 -14.66
N ARG A 432 -8.86 18.68 -14.25
CA ARG A 432 -9.90 19.69 -14.21
C ARG A 432 -10.19 20.08 -12.76
N ALA A 433 -10.03 21.36 -12.42
CA ALA A 433 -10.34 21.91 -11.11
C ALA A 433 -11.68 22.66 -11.14
N THR A 434 -12.59 22.30 -10.24
CA THR A 434 -13.95 22.84 -10.13
C THR A 434 -14.30 23.19 -8.69
N VAL A 435 -15.21 24.15 -8.49
CA VAL A 435 -15.72 24.48 -7.14
C VAL A 435 -16.86 23.53 -6.80
N VAL A 436 -16.77 22.82 -5.68
CA VAL A 436 -17.83 21.90 -5.24
C VAL A 436 -19.08 22.70 -4.88
N GLY A 437 -20.24 22.28 -5.41
CA GLY A 437 -21.52 22.94 -5.15
C GLY A 437 -21.75 24.25 -5.89
N ARG A 438 -20.89 24.62 -6.85
CA ARG A 438 -21.09 25.80 -7.71
C ARG A 438 -20.57 25.58 -9.13
N THR A 439 -21.41 25.86 -10.11
CA THR A 439 -21.04 25.78 -11.53
C THR A 439 -20.30 27.05 -11.95
N LEU A 440 -19.01 26.93 -12.23
CA LEU A 440 -18.15 27.97 -12.79
C LEU A 440 -17.30 27.36 -13.92
N HIS A 441 -16.62 28.21 -14.70
CA HIS A 441 -15.59 27.73 -15.61
C HIS A 441 -14.51 26.97 -14.83
N ALA A 442 -14.22 25.76 -15.30
CA ALA A 442 -13.20 24.93 -14.70
C ALA A 442 -11.80 25.42 -15.10
N ALA A 443 -10.86 25.33 -14.17
CA ALA A 443 -9.46 25.51 -14.50
C ALA A 443 -8.88 24.17 -14.99
N GLU A 444 -8.29 24.17 -16.19
CA GLU A 444 -7.81 22.96 -16.84
C GLU A 444 -6.28 22.95 -16.96
N PHE A 445 -5.69 21.82 -16.60
CA PHE A 445 -4.25 21.60 -16.60
C PHE A 445 -3.94 20.46 -17.57
N ALA A 446 -3.14 20.74 -18.60
CA ALA A 446 -2.77 19.73 -19.59
C ALA A 446 -1.61 18.88 -19.06
N ALA A 447 -1.72 17.56 -19.15
CA ALA A 447 -0.70 16.65 -18.69
C ALA A 447 -0.41 15.54 -19.70
N THR A 448 0.83 15.08 -19.76
CA THR A 448 1.24 14.02 -20.69
C THR A 448 2.15 13.00 -20.02
N VAL A 449 1.83 11.72 -20.18
CA VAL A 449 2.69 10.58 -19.82
C VAL A 449 3.42 10.09 -21.08
N THR A 450 4.75 10.13 -21.07
CA THR A 450 5.60 9.61 -22.14
C THR A 450 6.17 8.25 -21.77
N GLU A 451 6.65 7.51 -22.78
CA GLU A 451 7.39 6.27 -22.53
C GLU A 451 8.74 6.58 -21.86
N ARG A 452 9.26 5.66 -21.05
CA ARG A 452 10.63 5.74 -20.55
C ARG A 452 11.63 5.57 -21.70
N GLN A 453 12.72 6.31 -21.65
CA GLN A 453 13.70 6.36 -22.73
C GLN A 453 15.09 5.97 -22.23
N ALA A 454 15.93 5.48 -23.14
CA ALA A 454 17.37 5.36 -23.03
C ALA A 454 18.01 5.80 -24.35
N ASP A 455 18.90 6.78 -24.28
CA ASP A 455 19.68 7.25 -25.43
C ASP A 455 20.93 6.40 -25.69
N THR A 456 21.35 5.63 -24.68
CA THR A 456 22.58 4.84 -24.72
C THR A 456 22.34 3.45 -24.14
N LEU A 457 22.79 2.42 -24.87
CA LEU A 457 22.88 1.05 -24.41
C LEU A 457 24.34 0.61 -24.47
N THR A 458 24.92 0.26 -23.32
CA THR A 458 26.34 -0.12 -23.22
C THR A 458 26.44 -1.52 -22.65
N ARG A 459 27.09 -2.42 -23.38
CA ARG A 459 27.39 -3.76 -22.87
C ARG A 459 28.40 -3.66 -21.73
N VAL A 460 28.12 -4.34 -20.62
CA VAL A 460 28.97 -4.30 -19.41
C VAL A 460 29.64 -5.64 -19.09
N ALA A 461 29.18 -6.75 -19.66
CA ALA A 461 29.78 -8.07 -19.45
C ALA A 461 29.56 -9.05 -20.63
N GLY A 462 30.38 -10.12 -20.65
CA GLY A 462 30.12 -11.36 -21.41
C GLY A 462 31.03 -11.66 -22.61
N ASP A 463 32.26 -11.14 -22.70
CA ASP A 463 33.10 -11.36 -23.90
C ASP A 463 34.01 -12.59 -23.84
N PRO A 464 34.17 -13.35 -24.96
CA PRO A 464 33.31 -13.44 -26.15
C PRO A 464 32.13 -14.44 -25.98
N LEU A 465 31.00 -14.17 -26.66
CA LEU A 465 29.84 -15.08 -26.66
C LEU A 465 29.97 -16.11 -27.78
N SER A 466 30.23 -17.35 -27.39
CA SER A 466 30.29 -18.47 -28.34
C SER A 466 29.59 -19.70 -27.81
N ALA A 467 28.95 -20.43 -28.73
CA ALA A 467 28.28 -21.69 -28.47
C ALA A 467 28.42 -22.63 -29.68
N THR A 468 28.31 -23.93 -29.46
CA THR A 468 28.27 -24.93 -30.54
C THR A 468 26.83 -25.10 -31.03
N THR A 469 26.63 -25.41 -32.30
CA THR A 469 25.29 -25.73 -32.84
C THR A 469 24.57 -26.77 -31.97
N GLY A 470 23.28 -26.58 -31.74
CA GLY A 470 22.43 -27.44 -30.90
C GLY A 470 22.58 -27.21 -29.39
N THR A 471 23.45 -26.28 -28.96
CA THR A 471 23.64 -25.94 -27.53
C THR A 471 23.06 -24.56 -27.19
N SER A 472 23.27 -24.08 -25.96
CA SER A 472 22.87 -22.76 -25.51
C SER A 472 24.09 -21.90 -25.19
N PHE A 473 23.96 -20.59 -25.30
CA PHE A 473 24.96 -19.65 -24.81
C PHE A 473 24.92 -19.67 -23.28
N THR A 474 26.03 -20.05 -22.65
CA THR A 474 26.14 -20.15 -21.18
C THR A 474 26.64 -18.86 -20.54
N GLN A 475 27.16 -17.95 -21.35
CA GLN A 475 27.62 -16.65 -20.91
C GLN A 475 26.42 -15.73 -20.64
N GLN A 476 26.47 -15.01 -19.52
CA GLN A 476 25.49 -13.99 -19.19
C GLN A 476 25.72 -12.73 -20.02
N ILE A 477 24.65 -12.13 -20.51
CA ILE A 477 24.70 -10.84 -21.22
C ILE A 477 24.13 -9.78 -20.28
N GLN A 478 24.91 -8.73 -20.03
CA GLN A 478 24.44 -7.56 -19.28
C GLN A 478 24.67 -6.28 -20.09
N VAL A 479 23.62 -5.45 -20.14
CA VAL A 479 23.62 -4.19 -20.87
C VAL A 479 23.06 -3.10 -19.97
N LYS A 480 23.83 -2.03 -19.80
CA LYS A 480 23.45 -0.84 -19.05
C LYS A 480 22.73 0.13 -19.97
N ALA A 481 21.54 0.55 -19.56
CA ALA A 481 20.77 1.60 -20.22
C ALA A 481 20.92 2.92 -19.47
N THR A 482 21.18 3.99 -20.21
CA THR A 482 21.16 5.35 -19.67
C THR A 482 20.38 6.28 -20.58
N ASP A 483 19.81 7.33 -19.99
CA ASP A 483 19.22 8.48 -20.68
C ASP A 483 19.90 9.74 -20.17
N LYS A 484 20.55 10.49 -21.06
CA LYS A 484 21.31 11.72 -20.75
C LYS A 484 22.33 11.51 -19.62
N GLY A 485 22.93 10.32 -19.58
CA GLY A 485 23.95 9.92 -18.60
C GLY A 485 23.40 9.40 -17.26
N ALA A 486 22.09 9.44 -17.01
CA ALA A 486 21.48 8.84 -15.82
C ALA A 486 21.02 7.40 -16.09
N LEU A 487 21.04 6.52 -15.08
CA LEU A 487 20.48 5.17 -15.19
C LEU A 487 19.00 5.23 -15.59
N ALA A 488 18.61 4.40 -16.55
CA ALA A 488 17.27 4.40 -17.11
C ALA A 488 16.52 3.10 -16.75
N PRO A 489 15.87 3.01 -15.57
CA PRO A 489 15.14 1.82 -15.13
C PRO A 489 13.76 1.69 -15.79
N GLY A 490 13.28 0.45 -15.95
CA GLY A 490 12.01 0.12 -16.63
C GLY A 490 11.88 0.62 -18.07
N VAL A 491 12.98 0.84 -18.78
CA VAL A 491 12.96 1.09 -20.23
C VAL A 491 12.71 -0.23 -20.95
N ARG A 492 11.77 -0.22 -21.89
CA ARG A 492 11.54 -1.36 -22.78
C ARG A 492 12.64 -1.42 -23.85
N VAL A 493 13.34 -2.54 -23.92
CA VAL A 493 14.39 -2.79 -24.91
C VAL A 493 13.94 -3.94 -25.80
N THR A 494 13.90 -3.69 -27.10
CA THR A 494 13.65 -4.72 -28.11
C THR A 494 14.98 -5.35 -28.51
N ALA A 495 15.02 -6.68 -28.43
CA ALA A 495 16.17 -7.51 -28.71
C ALA A 495 15.86 -8.38 -29.94
N VAL A 496 16.65 -8.23 -31.00
CA VAL A 496 16.46 -8.92 -32.28
C VAL A 496 17.75 -9.62 -32.69
N ILE A 497 17.66 -10.90 -33.06
CA ILE A 497 18.77 -11.62 -33.69
C ILE A 497 18.83 -11.26 -35.18
N VAL A 498 19.95 -10.71 -35.62
CA VAL A 498 20.18 -10.26 -37.00
C VAL A 498 21.48 -10.85 -37.58
N THR A 499 21.60 -10.82 -38.91
CA THR A 499 22.77 -11.34 -39.63
C THR A 499 23.78 -10.27 -40.03
N SER A 500 23.43 -8.98 -39.88
CA SER A 500 24.28 -7.85 -40.24
C SER A 500 24.08 -6.66 -39.29
N LYS A 501 25.17 -5.96 -38.94
CA LYS A 501 25.12 -4.69 -38.19
C LYS A 501 24.70 -3.50 -39.05
N THR A 502 24.90 -3.57 -40.37
CA THR A 502 24.68 -2.45 -41.30
C THR A 502 23.36 -2.52 -42.06
N ASP A 503 22.80 -3.73 -42.21
CA ASP A 503 21.44 -3.97 -42.75
C ASP A 503 20.73 -4.97 -41.82
N PRO A 504 20.31 -4.53 -40.63
CA PRO A 504 19.81 -5.42 -39.60
C PRO A 504 18.42 -5.95 -39.96
N LYS A 505 18.40 -7.15 -40.53
CA LYS A 505 17.20 -7.93 -40.79
C LYS A 505 17.14 -9.10 -39.81
N GLU A 506 15.94 -9.37 -39.29
CA GLU A 506 15.71 -10.51 -38.41
C GLU A 506 16.17 -11.80 -39.09
N SER A 507 16.96 -12.60 -38.37
CA SER A 507 17.50 -13.86 -38.88
C SER A 507 16.42 -14.93 -38.95
N THR A 508 16.43 -15.74 -40.01
CA THR A 508 15.55 -16.92 -40.14
C THR A 508 16.19 -18.22 -39.66
N GLU A 509 17.50 -18.20 -39.40
CA GLU A 509 18.32 -19.34 -38.98
C GLU A 509 19.25 -18.97 -37.80
N GLY A 510 19.89 -19.95 -37.18
CA GLY A 510 20.85 -19.72 -36.11
C GLY A 510 20.20 -19.36 -34.76
N PRO A 511 20.81 -18.46 -33.97
CA PRO A 511 20.40 -18.22 -32.61
C PRO A 511 18.95 -17.79 -32.43
N SER A 512 18.37 -18.17 -31.29
CA SER A 512 17.01 -17.81 -30.88
C SER A 512 16.92 -17.65 -29.37
N PHE A 513 15.94 -16.87 -28.92
CA PHE A 513 15.53 -16.81 -27.53
C PHE A 513 14.59 -17.95 -27.21
N LYS A 514 14.80 -18.59 -26.06
CA LYS A 514 13.86 -19.57 -25.51
C LYS A 514 12.78 -18.85 -24.70
N ARG A 515 11.51 -19.04 -25.05
CA ARG A 515 10.38 -18.59 -24.21
C ARG A 515 10.04 -19.61 -23.13
N ALA A 516 9.33 -19.14 -22.12
CA ALA A 516 8.80 -19.97 -21.03
C ALA A 516 7.85 -21.08 -21.51
N ASP A 517 7.18 -20.89 -22.65
CA ASP A 517 6.32 -21.90 -23.31
C ASP A 517 7.11 -22.93 -24.15
N GLY A 518 8.45 -22.85 -24.15
CA GLY A 518 9.34 -23.72 -24.92
C GLY A 518 9.50 -23.32 -26.39
N THR A 519 8.81 -22.28 -26.87
CA THR A 519 8.96 -21.79 -28.24
C THR A 519 10.26 -21.01 -28.42
N SER A 520 10.81 -21.06 -29.64
CA SER A 520 11.98 -20.28 -30.02
C SER A 520 11.57 -19.07 -30.87
N VAL A 521 12.05 -17.88 -30.50
CA VAL A 521 11.79 -16.62 -31.23
C VAL A 521 13.08 -15.85 -31.47
N ARG A 522 13.18 -15.03 -32.52
CA ARG A 522 14.34 -14.14 -32.74
C ARG A 522 14.14 -12.72 -32.23
N THR A 523 12.93 -12.38 -31.81
CA THR A 523 12.58 -11.07 -31.29
C THR A 523 11.92 -11.21 -29.91
N VAL A 524 12.48 -10.53 -28.91
CA VAL A 524 11.91 -10.39 -27.57
C VAL A 524 11.93 -8.94 -27.13
N THR A 525 11.00 -8.55 -26.25
CA THR A 525 11.02 -7.25 -25.59
C THR A 525 11.14 -7.48 -24.10
N LEU A 526 12.08 -6.79 -23.49
CA LEU A 526 12.44 -6.92 -22.08
C LEU A 526 12.47 -5.54 -21.44
N GLU A 527 12.35 -5.47 -20.12
CA GLU A 527 12.47 -4.22 -19.38
C GLU A 527 13.77 -4.20 -18.58
N THR A 528 14.45 -3.06 -18.58
CA THR A 528 15.62 -2.85 -17.71
C THR A 528 15.19 -2.86 -16.25
N GLY A 529 15.99 -3.46 -15.36
CA GLY A 529 15.74 -3.47 -13.92
C GLY A 529 15.79 -2.08 -13.27
N THR A 530 15.55 -2.04 -11.96
CA THR A 530 15.62 -0.80 -11.14
C THR A 530 16.99 -0.14 -11.14
N ASN A 531 18.05 -0.91 -11.42
CA ASN A 531 19.42 -0.44 -11.58
C ASN A 531 19.77 0.00 -13.03
N GLY A 532 18.78 0.04 -13.94
CA GLY A 532 19.01 0.36 -15.35
C GLY A 532 19.78 -0.71 -16.12
N LEU A 533 19.93 -1.92 -15.58
CA LEU A 533 20.56 -3.04 -16.27
C LEU A 533 19.52 -3.95 -16.92
N LEU A 534 19.77 -4.33 -18.16
CA LEU A 534 19.13 -5.43 -18.85
C LEU A 534 20.03 -6.66 -18.73
N THR A 535 19.47 -7.79 -18.33
CA THR A 535 20.21 -9.04 -18.13
C THR A 535 19.54 -10.18 -18.91
N PHE A 536 20.32 -10.90 -19.70
CA PHE A 536 19.94 -12.20 -20.25
C PHE A 536 20.68 -13.27 -19.45
N ALA A 537 19.94 -14.21 -18.89
CA ALA A 537 20.48 -15.31 -18.10
C ALA A 537 21.22 -16.32 -18.99
N SER A 538 22.09 -17.11 -18.35
CA SER A 538 22.73 -18.25 -19.01
C SER A 538 21.65 -19.20 -19.52
N GLY A 539 21.70 -19.53 -20.81
CA GLY A 539 20.74 -20.43 -21.45
C GLY A 539 19.51 -19.76 -22.06
N ASP A 540 19.34 -18.43 -21.93
CA ASP A 540 18.24 -17.70 -22.56
C ASP A 540 18.35 -17.69 -24.09
N LEU A 541 19.58 -17.69 -24.60
CA LEU A 541 19.86 -17.81 -26.03
C LEU A 541 20.30 -19.24 -26.38
N LEU A 542 19.63 -19.81 -27.38
CA LEU A 542 19.99 -21.05 -28.03
C LEU A 542 20.85 -20.75 -29.26
N ALA A 543 21.81 -21.62 -29.59
CA ALA A 543 22.68 -21.47 -30.74
C ALA A 543 22.00 -21.85 -32.08
N GLY A 544 21.00 -22.73 -32.01
CA GLY A 544 20.35 -23.31 -33.18
C GLY A 544 21.29 -24.22 -33.98
N ASP A 545 20.89 -24.58 -35.20
CA ASP A 545 21.58 -25.61 -36.00
C ASP A 545 22.55 -25.04 -37.05
N LYS A 546 22.61 -23.70 -37.16
CA LYS A 546 23.42 -23.01 -38.17
C LYS A 546 24.66 -22.39 -37.54
N ALA A 547 25.83 -22.92 -37.91
CA ALA A 547 27.10 -22.27 -37.59
C ALA A 547 27.27 -20.96 -38.38
N GLY A 548 27.87 -19.96 -37.75
CA GLY A 548 28.06 -18.64 -38.35
C GLY A 548 28.24 -17.53 -37.31
N THR A 549 28.40 -16.30 -37.81
CA THR A 549 28.38 -15.09 -36.98
C THR A 549 27.02 -14.44 -37.08
N PHE A 550 26.42 -14.17 -35.93
CA PHE A 550 25.14 -13.47 -35.78
C PHE A 550 25.32 -12.30 -34.82
N TYR A 551 24.33 -11.42 -34.78
CA TYR A 551 24.36 -10.26 -33.90
C TYR A 551 23.05 -10.15 -33.15
N LEU A 552 23.13 -9.89 -31.85
CA LEU A 552 21.99 -9.45 -31.06
C LEU A 552 21.93 -7.92 -31.12
N GLN A 553 20.97 -7.39 -31.87
CA GLN A 553 20.65 -5.97 -31.91
C GLN A 553 19.70 -5.63 -30.76
N LEU A 554 20.10 -4.66 -29.93
CA LEU A 554 19.25 -4.09 -28.90
C LEU A 554 18.87 -2.66 -29.30
N THR A 555 17.60 -2.31 -29.12
CA THR A 555 17.07 -0.98 -29.40
C THR A 555 16.13 -0.52 -28.30
N ALA A 556 16.29 0.72 -27.83
CA ALA A 556 15.45 1.33 -26.81
C ALA A 556 14.75 2.61 -27.36
N PRO A 557 13.55 2.95 -26.85
CA PRO A 557 12.97 4.28 -27.03
C PRO A 557 13.96 5.35 -26.58
N GLY A 558 14.10 6.44 -27.31
CA GLY A 558 15.15 7.44 -27.07
C GLY A 558 16.38 7.30 -27.98
N GLY A 559 16.45 6.21 -28.77
CA GLY A 559 17.43 6.04 -29.84
C GLY A 559 18.66 5.22 -29.45
N GLY A 560 18.75 4.75 -28.20
CA GLY A 560 19.81 3.86 -27.76
C GLY A 560 19.81 2.56 -28.56
N THR A 561 20.95 2.25 -29.17
CA THR A 561 21.16 0.99 -29.90
C THR A 561 22.54 0.41 -29.62
N THR A 562 22.63 -0.92 -29.54
CA THR A 562 23.90 -1.63 -29.44
C THR A 562 23.82 -2.99 -30.10
N PHE A 563 24.96 -3.50 -30.55
CA PHE A 563 25.09 -4.83 -31.15
C PHE A 563 26.04 -5.68 -30.32
N ILE A 564 25.65 -6.93 -30.13
CA ILE A 564 26.42 -7.93 -29.39
C ILE A 564 26.73 -9.08 -30.34
N ASP A 565 28.00 -9.44 -30.45
CA ASP A 565 28.46 -10.46 -31.38
C ASP A 565 28.19 -11.85 -30.81
N LEU A 566 27.61 -12.73 -31.64
CA LEU A 566 27.28 -14.12 -31.32
C LEU A 566 27.98 -15.05 -32.29
N THR A 567 28.87 -15.91 -31.80
CA THR A 567 29.60 -16.88 -32.64
C THR A 567 29.08 -18.29 -32.42
N VAL A 568 28.49 -18.89 -33.45
CA VAL A 568 28.05 -20.29 -33.44
C VAL A 568 29.04 -21.14 -34.24
N THR A 569 29.65 -22.13 -33.59
CA THR A 569 30.59 -23.06 -34.23
C THR A 569 29.95 -24.42 -34.51
N ALA A 570 30.32 -25.06 -35.61
CA ALA A 570 29.94 -26.45 -35.85
C ALA A 570 30.63 -27.38 -34.84
N PRO A 571 30.07 -28.57 -34.55
CA PRO A 571 30.73 -29.54 -33.68
C PRO A 571 32.05 -29.98 -34.33
N PRO A 572 33.09 -30.30 -33.54
CA PRO A 572 34.31 -30.86 -34.10
C PRO A 572 33.96 -32.15 -34.85
N THR A 573 34.35 -32.23 -36.13
CA THR A 573 34.20 -33.45 -36.92
C THR A 573 35.15 -34.51 -36.35
N THR A 574 34.62 -35.55 -35.73
CA THR A 574 35.40 -36.73 -35.38
C THR A 574 35.98 -37.32 -36.68
N PRO A 575 37.31 -37.50 -36.80
CA PRO A 575 37.88 -38.21 -37.94
C PRO A 575 37.25 -39.61 -38.02
N PRO A 576 36.97 -40.16 -39.22
CA PRO A 576 36.50 -41.53 -39.34
C PRO A 576 37.53 -42.44 -38.67
N ALA A 577 37.05 -43.34 -37.81
CA ALA A 577 37.89 -44.35 -37.18
C ALA A 577 38.64 -45.12 -38.26
N THR A 578 39.98 -45.05 -38.25
CA THR A 578 40.81 -45.93 -39.07
C THR A 578 40.52 -47.37 -38.66
N ASP A 579 40.11 -48.18 -39.64
CA ASP A 579 39.90 -49.62 -39.49
C ASP A 579 41.05 -50.28 -38.69
N PRO A 580 40.77 -51.12 -37.69
CA PRO A 580 41.82 -51.86 -37.03
C PRO A 580 42.45 -52.86 -38.01
N THR A 581 43.76 -52.72 -38.22
CA THR A 581 44.59 -53.70 -38.92
C THR A 581 44.43 -55.08 -38.27
N PRO A 582 44.20 -56.17 -39.04
CA PRO A 582 44.05 -57.49 -38.46
C PRO A 582 45.39 -57.98 -37.88
N THR A 583 45.40 -58.27 -36.59
CA THR A 583 46.50 -58.95 -35.88
C THR A 583 46.71 -60.35 -36.45
N PRO A 584 47.96 -60.80 -36.70
CA PRO A 584 48.22 -62.12 -37.27
C PRO A 584 47.91 -63.25 -36.28
N GLU A 585 47.30 -64.29 -36.82
CA GLU A 585 46.91 -65.57 -36.22
C GLU A 585 48.13 -66.37 -35.70
N PRO A 586 48.09 -66.99 -34.51
CA PRO A 586 49.15 -67.88 -34.05
C PRO A 586 48.94 -69.31 -34.60
N THR A 587 50.01 -69.86 -35.17
CA THR A 587 50.11 -71.24 -35.70
C THR A 587 50.25 -72.28 -34.56
N PRO A 588 49.86 -73.55 -34.75
CA PRO A 588 49.57 -74.48 -33.65
C PRO A 588 50.76 -75.33 -33.22
N SER A 589 50.73 -75.83 -31.98
CA SER A 589 51.52 -76.98 -31.55
C SER A 589 50.73 -77.74 -30.50
N GLY A 590 50.41 -79.00 -30.80
CA GLY A 590 49.60 -79.87 -29.97
C GLY A 590 50.42 -80.77 -29.05
N SER A 591 49.69 -81.51 -28.21
CA SER A 591 49.81 -82.95 -27.94
C SER A 591 49.22 -83.26 -26.56
N GLY A 592 48.38 -84.30 -26.47
CA GLY A 592 48.06 -84.96 -25.20
C GLY A 592 46.58 -85.09 -24.81
N SER A 593 45.82 -85.88 -25.58
CA SER A 593 44.91 -87.00 -25.20
C SER A 593 44.26 -87.15 -23.79
N PRO A 594 43.15 -87.92 -23.69
CA PRO A 594 41.88 -87.44 -23.13
C PRO A 594 41.39 -88.23 -21.89
N GLU A 595 40.37 -87.73 -21.18
CA GLU A 595 39.47 -88.63 -20.45
C GLU A 595 38.03 -88.09 -20.24
N ALA A 596 37.10 -88.87 -20.78
CA ALA A 596 35.72 -89.17 -20.35
C ALA A 596 34.67 -88.06 -20.09
N THR A 597 33.70 -88.02 -21.01
CA THR A 597 32.26 -87.72 -20.80
C THR A 597 31.61 -88.70 -19.79
N PRO A 598 30.47 -88.40 -19.12
CA PRO A 598 29.18 -88.18 -19.80
C PRO A 598 28.23 -87.10 -19.24
N SER A 599 27.44 -86.54 -20.16
CA SER A 599 26.07 -85.97 -20.03
C SER A 599 25.06 -86.91 -19.32
N PRO A 600 23.75 -86.61 -19.20
CA PRO A 600 22.99 -85.33 -19.18
C PRO A 600 21.91 -85.29 -18.05
N SER A 601 21.20 -84.16 -17.88
CA SER A 601 19.73 -84.09 -17.68
C SER A 601 19.35 -82.62 -17.42
N ALA A 602 18.66 -81.94 -18.35
CA ALA A 602 17.23 -82.02 -18.65
C ALA A 602 16.37 -81.26 -17.62
N SER A 603 15.75 -80.19 -18.12
CA SER A 603 14.65 -79.40 -17.57
C SER A 603 13.45 -80.23 -17.08
N PRO A 604 12.43 -79.64 -16.42
CA PRO A 604 11.43 -78.84 -17.15
C PRO A 604 10.94 -77.57 -16.43
N SER A 605 10.41 -76.67 -17.25
CA SER A 605 9.61 -75.50 -16.88
C SER A 605 8.29 -75.87 -16.20
N ALA A 606 7.82 -74.97 -15.34
CA ALA A 606 6.44 -74.47 -15.31
C ALA A 606 6.47 -73.00 -14.85
#